data_AF-A0A8T5BV84-F1
#
_entry.id   AF-A0A8T5BV84-F1
#
_cell.length_a   1.000
_cell.length_b   1.000
_cell.length_c   1.000
_cell.angle_alpha   90.00
_cell.angle_beta   90.00
_cell.angle_gamma   90.00
#
_symmetry.space_group_name_H-M   'P 1'
#
loop_
_entity.id
_entity.type
_entity.pdbx_description
1 polymer ?
#
loop_
_entity_poly.entity_id
_entity_poly.type
_entity_poly.pdbx_seq_one_letter_code
_entity_poly.pdbx_strand_id
1 'polypeptide(L)'
;MMSELKKTFLKLLEEDLEFRYAIAGLIGLREVLNRLDKVEEEIKKLWEEVKELRIGQNKLWEEVRSLREGQEKLWENQNKLWEEVKALREGQNKLWEEVKALREGQNKLWEE
;
A
#
# COMPACT_ATOMS: atom_id res chain seq x y z
N MET A 1 -7.03 -54.93 -40.91
CA MET A 1 -6.04 -53.96 -41.43
C MET A 1 -5.96 -52.65 -40.65
N MET A 2 -6.84 -51.65 -40.83
CA MET A 2 -6.65 -50.34 -40.17
C MET A 2 -6.71 -50.41 -38.62
N SER A 3 -7.57 -51.26 -38.06
CA SER A 3 -7.65 -51.44 -36.60
C SER A 3 -6.42 -52.18 -36.03
N GLU A 4 -5.85 -53.12 -36.78
CA GLU A 4 -4.62 -53.82 -36.41
C GLU A 4 -3.43 -52.87 -36.45
N LEU A 5 -3.31 -52.03 -37.47
CA LEU A 5 -2.26 -51.02 -37.56
C LEU A 5 -2.30 -50.05 -36.36
N LYS A 6 -3.49 -49.55 -35.99
CA LYS A 6 -3.65 -48.68 -34.81
C LYS A 6 -3.24 -49.38 -33.52
N LYS A 7 -3.60 -50.65 -33.34
CA LYS A 7 -3.19 -51.44 -32.16
C LYS A 7 -1.68 -51.61 -32.10
N THR A 8 -1.04 -51.96 -33.22
CA THR A 8 0.42 -52.10 -33.29
C THR A 8 1.12 -50.77 -33.02
N PHE A 9 0.62 -49.66 -33.57
CA PHE A 9 1.17 -48.33 -33.35
C PHE A 9 1.11 -47.91 -31.87
N LEU A 10 -0.03 -48.13 -31.20
CA LEU A 10 -0.18 -47.86 -29.77
C LEU A 10 0.74 -48.75 -28.92
N LYS A 11 0.84 -50.04 -29.25
CA LYS A 11 1.74 -50.97 -28.57
C LYS A 11 3.20 -50.52 -28.66
N LEU A 12 3.65 -50.07 -29.83
CA LEU A 12 5.00 -49.51 -29.99
C LEU A 12 5.19 -48.22 -29.20
N LEU A 13 4.20 -47.33 -29.16
CA LEU A 13 4.27 -46.16 -28.29
C LEU A 13 4.38 -46.53 -26.81
N GLU A 14 3.79 -47.64 -26.36
CA GLU A 14 3.80 -48.09 -24.96
C GLU A 14 5.06 -48.90 -24.58
N GLU A 15 5.59 -49.72 -25.48
CA GLU A 15 6.68 -50.66 -25.18
C GLU A 15 8.04 -50.17 -25.66
N ASP A 16 8.10 -49.39 -26.75
CA ASP A 16 9.35 -48.91 -27.35
C ASP A 16 9.61 -47.44 -26.99
N LEU A 17 10.63 -47.26 -26.14
CA LEU A 17 11.04 -45.96 -25.64
C LEU A 17 11.60 -45.06 -26.76
N GLU A 18 12.39 -45.62 -27.67
CA GLU A 18 13.04 -44.86 -28.76
C GLU A 18 11.99 -44.42 -29.78
N PHE A 19 11.06 -45.31 -30.14
CA PHE A 19 9.93 -44.99 -31.00
C PHE A 19 9.04 -43.90 -30.37
N ARG A 20 8.71 -44.00 -29.08
CA ARG A 20 7.95 -42.97 -28.36
C ARG A 20 8.64 -41.61 -28.42
N TYR A 21 9.94 -41.55 -28.15
CA TYR A 21 10.66 -40.28 -28.18
C TYR A 21 10.81 -39.72 -29.60
N ALA A 22 10.98 -40.56 -30.62
CA ALA A 22 11.00 -40.14 -32.01
C ALA A 22 9.65 -39.51 -32.42
N ILE A 23 8.53 -40.17 -32.09
CA ILE A 23 7.20 -39.61 -32.32
C ILE A 23 6.98 -38.33 -31.52
N ALA A 24 7.38 -38.28 -30.25
CA ALA A 24 7.30 -37.09 -29.41
C ALA A 24 8.07 -35.91 -30.01
N GLY A 25 9.25 -36.14 -30.59
CA GLY A 25 10.00 -35.13 -31.34
C GLY A 25 9.30 -34.70 -32.63
N LEU A 26 8.80 -35.65 -33.42
CA LEU A 26 8.10 -35.36 -34.69
C LEU A 26 6.82 -34.56 -34.51
N ILE A 27 6.06 -34.80 -33.44
CA ILE A 27 4.81 -34.08 -33.14
C ILE A 27 5.05 -32.79 -32.35
N GLY A 28 6.31 -32.43 -32.08
CA GLY A 28 6.67 -31.19 -31.40
C GLY A 28 6.43 -31.19 -29.88
N LEU A 29 6.28 -32.36 -29.24
CA LEU A 29 6.02 -32.45 -27.81
C LEU A 29 7.20 -31.90 -26.99
N ARG A 30 8.44 -32.05 -27.49
CA ARG A 30 9.63 -31.54 -26.82
C ARG A 30 9.68 -30.02 -26.80
N GLU A 31 9.30 -29.37 -27.90
CA GLU A 31 9.19 -27.92 -28.02
C GLU A 31 8.10 -27.37 -27.09
N VAL A 32 6.97 -28.09 -26.96
CA VAL A 32 5.90 -27.73 -26.03
C VAL A 32 6.38 -27.80 -24.58
N LEU A 33 7.04 -28.89 -24.17
CA LEU A 33 7.59 -29.04 -22.83
C LEU A 33 8.60 -27.93 -22.49
N ASN A 34 9.53 -27.65 -23.39
CA ASN A 34 10.50 -26.56 -23.20
C ASN A 34 9.83 -25.18 -23.06
N ARG A 35 8.70 -24.94 -23.72
CA ARG A 35 7.92 -23.71 -23.56
C ARG A 35 7.20 -23.67 -22.21
N LEU A 36 6.69 -24.81 -21.75
CA LEU A 36 6.07 -24.91 -20.43
C LEU A 36 7.08 -24.64 -19.31
N ASP A 37 8.29 -25.19 -19.40
CA ASP A 37 9.35 -24.93 -18.42
C ASP A 37 9.69 -23.44 -18.33
N LYS A 38 9.79 -22.76 -19.48
CA LYS A 38 10.02 -21.30 -19.53
C LYS A 38 8.86 -20.51 -18.91
N VAL A 39 7.63 -20.90 -19.22
CA VAL A 39 6.43 -20.27 -18.64
C VAL A 39 6.38 -20.48 -17.12
N GLU A 40 6.75 -21.66 -16.63
CA GLU A 40 6.83 -21.92 -15.19
C GLU A 40 7.88 -21.01 -14.53
N GLU A 41 9.04 -20.83 -15.15
CA GLU A 41 10.08 -19.94 -14.66
C GLU A 41 9.62 -18.47 -14.62
N GLU A 42 8.95 -18.00 -15.68
CA GLU A 42 8.37 -16.65 -15.73
C GLU A 42 7.28 -16.46 -14.66
N ILE A 43 6.42 -17.46 -14.45
CA ILE A 43 5.41 -17.44 -13.39
C ILE A 43 6.07 -17.34 -12.01
N LYS A 44 7.16 -18.07 -11.76
CA LYS A 44 7.90 -17.98 -10.49
C LYS A 44 8.46 -16.57 -10.27
N LYS A 45 9.06 -15.96 -11.29
CA LYS A 45 9.56 -14.57 -11.25
C LYS A 45 8.44 -13.57 -10.95
N LEU A 46 7.29 -13.71 -11.62
CA LEU A 46 6.12 -12.86 -11.35
C LEU A 46 5.63 -13.00 -9.91
N TRP A 47 5.64 -14.21 -9.34
CA TRP A 47 5.27 -14.42 -7.94
C TRP A 47 6.22 -13.73 -6.96
N GLU A 48 7.52 -13.72 -7.24
CA GLU A 48 8.51 -12.99 -6.45
C GLU A 48 8.28 -11.48 -6.52
N GLU A 49 8.05 -10.93 -7.72
CA GLU A 49 7.72 -9.51 -7.90
C GLU A 49 6.43 -9.12 -7.16
N VAL A 50 5.37 -9.94 -7.26
CA VAL A 50 4.11 -9.72 -6.55
C VAL A 50 4.31 -9.74 -5.03
N LYS A 51 5.20 -10.60 -4.52
CA LYS A 51 5.53 -10.65 -3.10
C LYS A 51 6.26 -9.39 -2.65
N GLU A 52 7.23 -8.90 -3.40
CA GLU A 52 7.94 -7.64 -3.11
C GLU A 52 6.99 -6.44 -3.17
N LEU A 53 6.09 -6.39 -4.15
CA LEU A 53 5.05 -5.36 -4.24
C LEU A 53 4.13 -5.37 -3.01
N ARG A 54 3.74 -6.54 -2.51
CA ARG A 54 2.93 -6.65 -1.27
C ARG A 54 3.70 -6.14 -0.05
N ILE A 55 5.00 -6.42 0.05
CA ILE A 55 5.84 -5.90 1.14
C ILE A 55 5.92 -4.38 1.06
N GLY A 56 6.16 -3.83 -0.14
CA GLY A 56 6.16 -2.38 -0.37
C GLY A 56 4.84 -1.73 -0.01
N GLN A 57 3.71 -2.35 -0.39
CA GLN A 57 2.38 -1.87 -0.06
C GLN A 57 2.13 -1.83 1.45
N ASN A 58 2.57 -2.85 2.20
CA ASN A 58 2.43 -2.88 3.65
C ASN A 58 3.22 -1.74 4.32
N LYS A 59 4.46 -1.46 3.87
CA LYS A 59 5.26 -0.34 4.37
C LYS A 59 4.56 1.00 4.13
N LEU A 60 4.00 1.21 2.95
CA LEU A 60 3.23 2.42 2.64
C LEU A 60 2.00 2.57 3.56
N TRP A 61 1.31 1.47 3.89
CA TRP A 61 0.20 1.52 4.84
C TRP A 61 0.63 1.93 6.26
N GLU A 62 1.80 1.46 6.70
CA GLU A 62 2.37 1.85 7.99
C GLU A 62 2.75 3.33 8.01
N GLU A 63 3.39 3.84 6.95
CA GLU A 63 3.72 5.27 6.82
C GLU A 63 2.45 6.14 6.81
N VAL A 64 1.42 5.75 6.06
CA VAL A 64 0.14 6.47 6.03
C VAL A 64 -0.51 6.48 7.41
N ARG A 65 -0.42 5.39 8.18
CA ARG A 65 -0.93 5.35 9.56
C ARG A 65 -0.18 6.33 10.46
N SER A 66 1.15 6.32 10.40
CA SER A 66 1.99 7.23 11.18
C SER A 66 1.71 8.71 10.84
N LEU A 67 1.52 9.02 9.56
CA LEU A 67 1.13 10.36 9.11
C LEU A 67 -0.22 10.79 9.66
N ARG A 68 -1.22 9.90 9.69
CA ARG A 68 -2.54 10.18 10.27
C ARG A 68 -2.45 10.46 11.77
N GLU A 69 -1.70 9.66 12.51
CA GLU A 69 -1.46 9.89 13.95
C GLU A 69 -0.74 11.23 14.20
N GLY A 70 0.23 11.58 13.34
CA GLY A 70 0.91 12.87 13.38
C GLY A 70 -0.05 14.04 13.13
N GLN A 71 -0.94 13.90 12.15
CA GLN A 71 -1.97 14.91 11.86
C GLN A 71 -2.94 15.09 13.03
N GLU A 72 -3.37 14.01 13.68
CA GLU A 72 -4.27 14.07 14.83
C GLU A 72 -3.64 14.84 16.00
N LYS A 73 -2.36 14.57 16.31
CA LYS A 73 -1.61 15.34 17.32
C LYS A 73 -1.48 16.83 16.97
N LEU A 74 -1.29 17.15 15.69
CA LEU A 74 -1.25 18.54 15.25
C LEU A 74 -2.60 19.23 15.45
N TRP A 75 -3.71 18.55 15.15
CA TRP A 75 -5.06 19.06 15.40
C TRP A 75 -5.32 19.31 16.88
N GLU A 76 -4.93 18.38 17.76
CA GLU A 76 -5.05 18.56 19.21
C GLU A 76 -4.25 19.77 19.71
N ASN A 77 -3.00 19.92 19.26
CA ASN A 77 -2.17 21.07 19.62
C ASN A 77 -2.75 22.38 19.09
N GLN A 78 -3.29 22.37 17.87
CA GLN A 78 -3.94 23.55 17.28
C GLN A 78 -5.17 23.96 18.11
N ASN A 79 -5.96 23.00 18.59
CA ASN A 79 -7.11 23.28 19.46
C ASN A 79 -6.69 23.91 20.80
N LYS A 80 -5.63 23.39 21.44
CA LYS A 80 -5.06 23.99 22.66
C LYS A 80 -4.59 25.43 22.42
N LEU A 81 -3.91 25.68 21.30
CA LEU A 81 -3.50 27.04 20.93
C LEU A 81 -4.71 27.98 20.76
N TRP A 82 -5.81 27.50 20.18
CA TRP A 82 -7.03 28.28 20.07
C TRP A 82 -7.63 28.63 21.44
N GLU A 83 -7.63 27.69 22.38
CA GLU A 83 -8.07 27.92 23.76
C GLU A 83 -7.19 28.96 24.47
N GLU A 84 -5.86 28.85 24.35
CA GLU A 84 -4.92 29.83 24.90
C GLU A 84 -5.12 31.22 24.30
N VAL A 85 -5.28 31.33 22.97
CA VAL A 85 -5.57 32.60 22.29
C VAL A 85 -6.88 33.20 22.78
N LYS A 86 -7.91 32.38 23.02
CA LYS A 86 -9.19 32.85 23.57
C LYS A 86 -9.00 33.39 24.99
N ALA A 87 -8.30 32.67 25.86
CA ALA A 87 -8.01 33.10 27.23
C ALA A 87 -7.21 34.41 27.26
N LEU A 88 -6.21 34.57 26.38
CA LEU A 88 -5.44 35.80 26.24
C LEU A 88 -6.33 36.99 25.82
N ARG A 89 -7.25 36.78 24.87
CA ARG A 89 -8.21 37.83 24.47
C ARG A 89 -9.12 38.25 25.62
N GLU A 90 -9.61 37.28 26.40
CA GLU A 90 -10.43 37.57 27.59
C GLU A 90 -9.63 38.35 28.65
N GLY A 91 -8.38 37.96 28.89
CA GLY A 91 -7.48 38.70 29.79
C GLY A 91 -7.20 40.12 29.32
N GLN A 92 -6.95 40.33 28.02
CA GLN A 92 -6.78 41.67 27.45
C GLN A 92 -8.03 42.54 27.62
N ASN A 93 -9.23 41.98 27.39
CA ASN A 93 -10.47 42.75 27.58
C ASN A 93 -10.64 43.24 29.02
N LYS A 94 -10.35 42.39 30.02
CA LYS A 94 -10.38 42.79 31.43
C LYS A 94 -9.39 43.92 31.73
N LEU A 95 -8.15 43.83 31.23
CA LEU A 95 -7.16 44.90 31.38
C LEU A 95 -7.64 46.21 30.74
N TRP A 96 -8.29 46.16 29.58
CA TRP A 96 -8.87 47.35 28.95
C TRP A 96 -9.97 47.99 29.81
N GLU A 97 -10.84 47.18 30.42
CA GLU A 97 -11.86 47.66 31.36
C GLU A 97 -11.24 48.33 32.59
N GLU A 98 -10.22 47.71 33.20
CA GLU A 98 -9.49 48.28 34.33
C GLU A 98 -8.80 49.60 33.98
N VAL A 99 -8.12 49.67 32.82
CA VAL A 99 -7.49 50.91 32.34
C VAL A 99 -8.54 52.01 32.11
N LYS A 100 -9.71 51.66 31.58
CA LYS A 100 -10.80 52.61 31.39
C LYS A 100 -11.31 53.15 32.73
N ALA A 101 -11.56 52.27 33.70
CA ALA A 101 -11.99 52.65 35.03
C ALA A 101 -10.97 53.54 35.76
N LEU A 102 -9.67 53.23 35.64
CA LEU A 102 -8.59 54.06 36.19
C LEU A 102 -8.56 55.45 35.57
N ARG A 103 -8.73 55.56 34.24
CA ARG A 103 -8.81 56.87 33.56
C ARG A 103 -10.01 57.68 34.02
N GLU A 104 -11.17 57.05 34.15
CA GLU A 104 -12.38 57.71 34.66
C GLU A 104 -12.19 58.19 36.11
N GLY A 105 -11.55 57.37 36.96
CA GLY A 105 -11.22 57.75 38.34
C GLY A 105 -10.22 58.91 38.41
N GLN A 106 -9.19 58.92 37.56
CA GLN A 106 -8.25 60.04 37.47
C GLN A 106 -8.96 61.32 37.04
N ASN A 107 -9.79 61.28 35.99
CA ASN A 107 -10.49 62.49 35.51
C ASN A 107 -11.35 63.12 36.61
N LYS A 108 -12.06 62.32 37.42
CA LYS A 108 -12.86 62.83 38.54
C LYS A 108 -12.00 63.56 39.58
N LEU A 109 -10.82 63.03 39.90
CA LEU A 109 -9.91 63.64 40.88
C LEU A 109 -9.31 64.97 40.37
N TRP A 110 -9.26 65.19 39.06
CA TRP A 110 -8.81 66.45 38.47
C TRP A 110 -9.92 67.51 38.39
N GLU A 111 -11.18 67.10 38.53
CA GLU A 111 -12.36 67.98 38.52
C GLU A 111 -12.78 68.46 39.93
N GLU A 112 -12.24 67.85 40.99
CA GLU A 112 -12.36 68.27 42.40
C GLU A 112 -11.31 69.31 42.81
#